data_AF-A0A099XX18-F1
#
_entry.id   AF-A0A099XX18-F1
#
_cell.length_a   1.000
_cell.length_b   1.000
_cell.length_c   1.000
_cell.angle_alpha   90.00
_cell.angle_beta   90.00
_cell.angle_gamma   90.00
#
_symmetry.space_group_name_H-M   'P 1'
#
loop_
_entity.id
_entity.type
_entity.pdbx_description
1 polymer ?
#
loop_
_entity_poly.entity_id
_entity_poly.type
_entity_poly.pdbx_seq_one_letter_code
_entity_poly.pdbx_strand_id
1 'polypeptide(L)'
;MNEEHINNIIKKYKAGKSSLQEEAFLFENVGESETEIKSIAAFVKQQKKIAPKNLNKDLWTSFEKRTNKNKKLKTFFISAAASIVLISALLINNFNKNQLSNNEKEALLKEAKSMFLEFDKSKPAYSVLVENDLLIVYTKIE
;
A
#
# COMPACT_ATOMS: atom_id res chain seq x y z
N MET A 1 -34.86 -51.86 -10.22
CA MET A 1 -33.51 -51.31 -9.91
C MET A 1 -32.54 -52.48 -10.01
N ASN A 2 -31.47 -52.38 -10.79
CA ASN A 2 -30.64 -53.54 -11.14
C ASN A 2 -29.62 -53.83 -10.01
N GLU A 3 -29.48 -55.08 -9.58
CA GLU A 3 -28.49 -55.52 -8.56
C GLU A 3 -27.06 -55.12 -8.96
N GLU A 4 -26.78 -55.12 -10.26
CA GLU A 4 -25.50 -54.70 -10.83
C GLU A 4 -25.14 -53.25 -10.49
N HIS A 5 -26.14 -52.37 -10.40
CA HIS A 5 -25.94 -50.96 -10.04
C HIS A 5 -25.51 -50.82 -8.58
N ILE A 6 -26.16 -51.57 -7.68
CA ILE A 6 -25.81 -51.57 -6.24
C ILE A 6 -24.41 -52.14 -6.05
N ASN A 7 -24.07 -53.23 -6.73
CA ASN A 7 -22.74 -53.82 -6.68
C ASN A 7 -21.66 -52.87 -7.19
N ASN A 8 -21.96 -52.07 -8.22
CA ASN A 8 -21.04 -51.03 -8.69
C ASN A 8 -20.82 -49.94 -7.63
N ILE A 9 -21.89 -49.48 -6.97
CA ILE A 9 -21.79 -48.50 -5.88
C ILE A 9 -20.98 -49.06 -4.71
N ILE A 10 -21.19 -50.33 -4.32
CA ILE A 10 -20.41 -51.00 -3.27
C ILE A 10 -18.93 -51.01 -3.63
N LYS A 11 -18.58 -51.36 -4.87
CA LYS A 11 -17.17 -51.34 -5.34
C LYS A 11 -16.58 -49.94 -5.28
N LYS A 12 -17.31 -48.92 -5.71
CA LYS A 12 -16.86 -47.52 -5.62
C LYS A 12 -16.66 -47.08 -4.17
N TYR A 13 -17.58 -47.44 -3.28
CA TYR A 13 -17.50 -47.15 -1.85
C TYR A 13 -16.26 -47.78 -1.21
N LYS A 14 -16.05 -49.09 -1.41
CA LYS A 14 -14.86 -49.81 -0.92
C LYS A 14 -13.55 -49.25 -1.50
N ALA A 15 -13.60 -48.66 -2.70
CA ALA A 15 -12.46 -47.99 -3.33
C ALA A 15 -12.29 -46.50 -2.95
N GLY A 16 -13.17 -45.92 -2.13
CA GLY A 16 -13.14 -44.49 -1.76
C GLY A 16 -13.43 -43.53 -2.92
N LYS A 17 -14.19 -43.99 -3.93
CA LYS A 17 -14.52 -43.22 -5.16
C LYS A 17 -16.01 -42.93 -5.30
N SER A 18 -16.82 -43.27 -4.30
CA SER A 18 -18.26 -42.97 -4.28
C SER A 18 -18.51 -41.49 -4.09
N SER A 19 -19.61 -41.02 -4.67
CA SER A 19 -20.19 -39.72 -4.36
C SER A 19 -21.05 -39.79 -3.09
N LEU A 20 -21.30 -38.64 -2.47
CA LEU A 20 -22.18 -38.52 -1.29
C LEU A 20 -23.61 -39.00 -1.57
N GLN A 21 -24.09 -38.84 -2.81
CA GLN A 21 -25.41 -39.29 -3.24
C GLN A 21 -25.47 -40.82 -3.33
N GLU A 22 -24.44 -41.43 -3.93
CA GLU A 22 -24.31 -42.89 -3.99
C GLU A 22 -24.18 -43.51 -2.59
N GLU A 23 -23.46 -42.86 -1.67
CA GLU A 23 -23.34 -43.30 -0.27
C GLU A 23 -24.64 -43.21 0.50
N ALA A 24 -25.38 -42.10 0.37
CA ALA A 24 -26.69 -41.94 1.00
C ALA A 24 -27.65 -43.04 0.53
N PHE A 25 -27.68 -43.27 -0.79
CA PHE A 25 -28.46 -44.34 -1.39
C PHE A 25 -28.03 -45.73 -0.89
N LEU A 26 -26.71 -46.00 -0.85
CA LEU A 26 -26.17 -47.27 -0.36
C LEU A 26 -26.57 -47.52 1.11
N PHE A 27 -26.46 -46.51 1.97
CA PHE A 27 -26.79 -46.62 3.40
C PHE A 27 -28.29 -46.77 3.69
N GLU A 28 -29.15 -46.52 2.71
CA GLU A 28 -30.60 -46.78 2.78
C GLU A 28 -30.98 -48.15 2.21
N ASN A 29 -30.22 -48.67 1.25
CA ASN A 29 -30.61 -49.83 0.44
C ASN A 29 -29.64 -51.03 0.56
N VAL A 30 -28.70 -51.01 1.49
CA VAL A 30 -27.74 -52.11 1.66
C VAL A 30 -28.45 -53.40 2.10
N GLY A 31 -28.19 -54.49 1.38
CA GLY A 31 -28.71 -55.82 1.68
C GLY A 31 -28.08 -56.42 2.94
N GLU A 32 -28.70 -57.48 3.47
CA GLU A 32 -28.23 -58.14 4.71
C GLU A 32 -26.85 -58.82 4.56
N SER A 33 -26.42 -59.10 3.32
CA SER A 33 -25.13 -59.71 3.02
C SER A 33 -23.93 -58.79 3.30
N GLU A 34 -24.11 -57.47 3.34
CA GLU A 34 -23.03 -56.49 3.54
C GLU A 34 -23.09 -55.88 4.95
N THR A 35 -22.85 -56.74 5.95
CA THR A 35 -22.93 -56.42 7.39
C THR A 35 -22.00 -55.28 7.81
N GLU A 36 -20.80 -55.20 7.25
CA GLU A 36 -19.83 -54.14 7.51
C GLU A 36 -20.39 -52.77 7.09
N ILE A 37 -20.86 -52.65 5.85
CA ILE A 37 -21.43 -51.41 5.31
C ILE A 37 -22.68 -51.02 6.12
N LYS A 38 -23.50 -51.99 6.52
CA LYS A 38 -24.68 -51.77 7.36
C LYS A 38 -24.32 -51.21 8.74
N SER A 39 -23.25 -51.70 9.36
CA SER A 39 -22.77 -51.20 10.66
C SER A 39 -22.24 -49.76 10.56
N ILE A 40 -21.49 -49.44 9.50
CA ILE A 40 -21.01 -48.09 9.23
C ILE A 40 -22.19 -47.15 8.95
N ALA A 41 -23.15 -47.58 8.12
CA ALA A 41 -24.35 -46.82 7.83
C ALA A 41 -25.12 -46.48 9.12
N ALA A 42 -25.27 -47.44 10.02
CA ALA A 42 -25.91 -47.23 11.32
C ALA A 42 -25.12 -46.22 12.19
N PHE A 43 -23.80 -46.36 12.26
CA PHE A 43 -22.94 -45.42 12.98
C PHE A 43 -23.05 -43.99 12.43
N VAL A 44 -22.96 -43.84 11.11
CA VAL A 44 -23.07 -42.52 10.44
C VAL A 44 -24.43 -41.90 10.71
N LYS A 45 -25.52 -42.68 10.61
CA LYS A 45 -26.88 -42.18 10.92
C LYS A 45 -27.01 -41.71 12.37
N GLN A 46 -26.45 -42.43 13.33
CA GLN A 46 -26.50 -42.07 14.75
C GLN A 46 -25.64 -40.84 15.08
N GLN A 47 -24.47 -40.72 14.45
CA GLN A 47 -23.49 -39.67 14.74
C GLN A 47 -23.65 -38.43 13.85
N LYS A 48 -24.61 -38.44 12.91
CA LYS A 48 -24.84 -37.30 12.00
C LYS A 48 -25.29 -36.08 12.80
N LYS A 49 -24.35 -35.17 13.02
CA LYS A 49 -24.64 -33.86 13.62
C LYS A 49 -25.15 -32.91 12.53
N ILE A 50 -26.13 -32.08 12.91
CA ILE A 50 -26.61 -31.01 12.06
C ILE A 50 -25.49 -29.97 11.93
N ALA A 51 -25.17 -29.57 10.70
CA ALA A 51 -24.20 -28.51 10.47
C ALA A 51 -24.70 -27.21 11.13
N PRO A 52 -23.85 -26.48 11.88
CA PRO A 52 -24.25 -25.24 12.52
C PRO A 52 -24.68 -24.21 11.48
N LYS A 53 -25.68 -23.39 11.84
CA LYS A 53 -26.09 -22.24 11.01
C LYS A 53 -24.88 -21.34 10.84
N ASN A 54 -24.50 -21.08 9.58
CA ASN A 54 -23.33 -20.28 9.17
C ASN A 54 -21.96 -20.97 9.13
N LEU A 55 -21.88 -22.31 9.19
CA LEU A 55 -20.61 -23.05 9.06
C LEU A 55 -19.74 -22.56 7.88
N ASN A 56 -20.35 -22.38 6.70
CA ASN A 56 -19.62 -21.90 5.53
C ASN A 56 -19.02 -20.51 5.73
N LYS A 57 -19.78 -19.59 6.34
CA LYS A 57 -19.31 -18.22 6.61
C LYS A 57 -18.14 -18.26 7.59
N ASP A 58 -18.23 -19.07 8.64
CA ASP A 58 -17.18 -19.20 9.65
C ASP A 58 -15.91 -19.82 9.06
N LEU A 59 -16.05 -20.84 8.21
CA LEU A 59 -14.94 -21.43 7.46
C LEU A 59 -14.25 -20.40 6.56
N TRP A 60 -15.01 -19.68 5.73
CA TRP A 60 -14.48 -18.63 4.86
C TRP A 60 -13.75 -17.55 5.66
N THR A 61 -14.35 -17.08 6.76
CA THR A 61 -13.75 -16.09 7.66
C THR A 61 -12.44 -16.62 8.28
N SER A 62 -12.39 -17.91 8.63
CA SER A 62 -11.20 -18.54 9.20
C SER A 62 -10.03 -18.64 8.21
N PHE A 63 -10.32 -18.94 6.94
CA PHE A 63 -9.33 -18.97 5.86
C PHE A 63 -8.84 -17.56 5.52
N GLU A 64 -9.76 -16.59 5.49
CA GLU A 64 -9.48 -15.20 5.13
C GLU A 64 -8.74 -14.41 6.24
N LYS A 65 -8.70 -14.92 7.48
CA LYS A 65 -7.94 -14.31 8.57
C LYS A 65 -6.43 -14.14 8.24
N ARG A 66 -5.90 -14.92 7.30
CA ARG A 66 -4.52 -14.74 6.78
C ARG A 66 -4.37 -13.58 5.78
N THR A 67 -5.40 -13.26 5.00
CA THR A 67 -5.40 -12.20 3.98
C THR A 67 -5.91 -10.87 4.54
N ASN A 68 -6.79 -10.88 5.54
CA ASN A 68 -7.41 -9.68 6.11
C ASN A 68 -6.57 -9.02 7.22
N LYS A 69 -5.26 -8.87 6.99
CA LYS A 69 -4.40 -8.04 7.85
C LYS A 69 -4.75 -6.57 7.57
N ASN A 70 -5.69 -6.02 8.33
CA ASN A 70 -5.99 -4.59 8.45
C ASN A 70 -4.77 -3.79 8.97
N LYS A 71 -3.70 -3.69 8.17
CA LYS A 71 -2.50 -2.90 8.45
C LYS A 71 -2.55 -1.49 7.88
N LYS A 72 -3.65 -1.09 7.21
CA LYS A 72 -3.71 0.17 6.44
C LYS A 72 -3.92 1.44 7.27
N LEU A 73 -4.30 1.37 8.54
CA LEU A 73 -4.64 2.58 9.32
C LEU A 73 -3.45 3.15 10.13
N LYS A 74 -2.47 2.35 10.54
CA LYS A 74 -1.37 2.86 11.38
C LYS A 74 -0.34 3.70 10.62
N THR A 75 -0.10 3.42 9.33
CA THR A 75 0.88 4.17 8.53
C THR A 75 0.39 5.56 8.12
N PHE A 76 -0.93 5.74 7.99
CA PHE A 76 -1.51 7.04 7.62
C PHE A 76 -1.24 8.13 8.68
N PHE A 77 -1.43 7.82 9.96
CA PHE A 77 -1.15 8.76 11.05
C PHE A 77 0.35 9.10 11.18
N ILE A 78 1.25 8.14 10.92
CA ILE A 78 2.70 8.36 10.97
C ILE A 78 3.16 9.30 9.84
N SER A 79 2.59 9.17 8.64
CA SER A 79 2.93 10.05 7.50
C SER A 79 2.48 11.49 7.71
N ALA A 80 1.30 11.71 8.29
CA ALA A 80 0.79 13.06 8.54
C ALA A 80 1.65 13.81 9.58
N ALA A 81 2.05 13.12 10.67
CA ALA A 81 2.89 13.72 11.70
C ALA A 81 4.28 14.11 11.19
N ALA A 82 4.92 13.29 10.35
CA ALA A 82 6.24 13.57 9.80
C ALA A 82 6.27 14.82 8.90
N SER A 83 5.22 15.02 8.08
CA SER A 83 5.10 16.20 7.20
C SER A 83 4.99 17.50 8.01
N ILE A 84 4.17 17.49 9.06
CA ILE A 84 3.99 18.65 9.94
C ILE A 84 5.30 19.00 10.65
N VAL A 85 6.02 18.00 11.19
CA VAL A 85 7.31 18.21 11.87
C VAL A 85 8.36 18.79 10.91
N LEU A 86 8.43 18.29 9.67
CA LEU A 86 9.39 18.77 8.68
C LEU A 86 9.13 20.21 8.24
N ILE A 87 7.86 20.58 8.00
CA ILE A 87 7.45 21.95 7.69
C ILE A 87 7.76 22.88 8.86
N SER A 88 7.47 22.45 10.09
CA SER A 88 7.76 23.21 11.31
C SER A 88 9.25 23.46 11.49
N ALA A 89 10.07 22.42 11.30
CA ALA A 89 11.53 22.51 11.42
C ALA A 89 12.14 23.42 10.34
N LEU A 90 11.63 23.37 9.10
CA LEU A 90 12.08 24.26 8.03
C LEU A 90 11.74 25.72 8.32
N LEU A 91 10.52 26.00 8.80
CA LEU A 91 10.11 27.37 9.16
C LEU A 91 10.97 27.92 10.31
N ILE A 92 11.12 27.18 11.41
CA ILE A 92 11.90 27.63 12.57
C ILE A 92 13.38 27.84 12.20
N ASN A 93 13.96 26.95 11.39
CA ASN A 93 15.35 27.08 10.95
C ASN A 93 15.56 28.29 10.01
N ASN A 94 14.55 28.68 9.24
CA ASN A 94 14.67 29.84 8.33
C ASN A 94 14.46 31.18 9.06
N PHE A 95 13.71 31.21 10.16
CA PHE A 95 13.53 32.42 10.97
C PHE A 95 14.74 32.77 11.85
N ASN A 96 15.61 31.80 12.17
CA ASN A 96 16.76 31.98 13.05
C ASN A 96 18.11 32.21 12.34
N LYS A 97 18.12 32.39 11.01
CA LYS A 97 19.35 32.76 10.31
C LYS A 97 19.53 34.28 10.35
N ASN A 98 20.31 34.73 11.34
CA ASN A 98 21.08 35.98 11.35
C ASN A 98 20.43 37.14 10.58
N GLN A 99 19.26 37.60 11.04
CA GLN A 99 18.75 38.88 10.58
C GLN A 99 19.64 39.97 11.18
N LEU A 100 20.59 40.47 10.38
CA LEU A 100 21.36 41.66 10.72
C LEU A 100 20.37 42.79 11.06
N SER A 101 20.63 43.47 12.18
CA SER A 101 19.94 44.71 12.54
C SER A 101 20.07 45.73 11.40
N ASN A 102 19.11 46.64 11.27
CA ASN A 102 19.18 47.68 10.25
C ASN A 102 20.48 48.49 10.34
N ASN A 103 21.01 48.69 11.56
CA ASN A 103 22.27 49.39 11.78
C ASN A 103 23.47 48.57 11.27
N GLU A 104 23.44 47.24 11.41
CA GLU A 104 24.51 46.36 10.94
C GLU A 104 24.49 46.25 9.41
N LYS A 105 23.30 46.23 8.81
CA LYS A 105 23.12 46.32 7.35
C LYS A 105 23.68 47.64 6.80
N GLU A 106 23.42 48.74 7.49
CA GLU A 106 23.92 50.06 7.10
C GLU A 106 25.44 50.17 7.24
N ALA A 107 26.01 49.62 8.32
CA ALA A 107 27.45 49.55 8.52
C ALA A 107 28.16 48.75 7.41
N LEU A 108 27.65 47.56 7.07
CA LEU A 108 28.19 46.73 5.98
C LEU A 108 28.04 47.40 4.62
N LEU A 109 26.92 48.09 4.35
CA LEU A 109 26.74 48.85 3.12
C LEU A 109 27.78 49.97 3.00
N LYS A 110 28.04 50.70 4.09
CA LYS A 110 29.02 51.78 4.12
C LYS A 110 30.44 51.24 3.94
N GLU A 111 30.75 50.11 4.57
CA GLU A 111 32.02 49.41 4.41
C GLU A 111 32.21 48.95 2.96
N ALA A 112 31.25 48.25 2.37
CA ALA A 112 31.30 47.82 0.98
C ALA A 112 31.45 49.02 0.02
N LYS A 113 30.71 50.11 0.24
CA LYS A 113 30.87 51.35 -0.55
C LYS A 113 32.28 51.93 -0.44
N SER A 114 32.90 51.87 0.74
CA SER A 114 34.27 52.35 0.94
C SER A 114 35.33 51.45 0.29
N MET A 115 35.03 50.18 0.04
CA MET A 115 35.91 49.28 -0.72
C MET A 115 35.97 49.66 -2.21
N PHE A 116 34.94 50.33 -2.72
CA PHE A 116 34.96 50.97 -4.04
C PHE A 116 35.52 52.38 -3.91
N LEU A 117 36.82 52.47 -3.60
CA LEU A 117 37.57 53.73 -3.71
C LEU A 117 37.49 54.21 -5.16
N GLU A 118 36.90 55.40 -5.31
CA GLU A 118 36.85 56.26 -6.49
C GLU A 118 37.33 55.60 -7.80
N PHE A 119 36.43 54.89 -8.48
CA PHE A 119 36.54 54.84 -9.93
C PHE A 119 36.32 56.26 -10.42
N ASP A 120 37.45 56.91 -10.63
CA ASP A 120 37.62 58.18 -11.29
C ASP A 120 36.55 58.32 -12.38
N LYS A 121 35.77 59.41 -12.32
CA LYS A 121 34.78 59.78 -13.35
C LYS A 121 35.49 60.23 -14.64
N SER A 122 36.58 59.58 -14.98
CA SER A 122 37.44 59.82 -16.11
C SER A 122 37.00 58.89 -17.24
N LYS A 123 36.04 59.40 -18.01
CA LYS A 123 35.60 59.00 -19.36
C LYS A 123 35.42 57.50 -19.64
N PRO A 124 34.24 57.04 -20.11
CA PRO A 124 34.11 55.64 -20.53
C PRO A 124 35.14 55.34 -21.62
N ALA A 125 35.91 54.25 -21.46
CA ALA A 125 36.86 53.75 -22.48
C ALA A 125 36.15 53.18 -23.73
N TYR A 126 34.86 53.45 -23.86
CA TYR A 126 33.98 52.96 -24.90
C TYR A 126 32.97 54.06 -25.26
N SER A 127 32.63 54.16 -26.55
CA SER A 127 31.53 54.99 -27.02
C SER A 127 30.36 54.09 -27.40
N VAL A 128 29.16 54.51 -27.02
CA VAL A 128 27.91 53.84 -27.41
C VAL A 128 27.58 54.30 -28.82
N LEU A 129 27.56 53.37 -29.77
CA LEU A 129 27.21 53.68 -31.16
C LEU A 129 25.70 53.66 -31.37
N VAL A 130 25.02 52.69 -30.74
CA VAL A 130 23.57 52.50 -30.85
C VAL A 130 23.04 51.92 -29.53
N GLU A 131 21.96 52.51 -29.02
CA GLU A 131 21.21 52.02 -27.87
C GLU A 131 19.71 52.04 -28.19
N ASN A 132 19.07 50.87 -28.05
CA ASN A 132 17.62 50.73 -28.09
C ASN A 132 17.18 49.62 -27.11
N ASP A 133 15.87 49.46 -26.93
CA ASP A 133 15.30 48.53 -25.93
C ASP A 133 15.72 47.07 -26.12
N LEU A 134 16.24 46.70 -27.29
CA LEU A 134 16.63 45.32 -27.62
C LEU A 134 18.14 45.06 -27.53
N LEU A 135 18.98 46.05 -27.83
CA LEU A 135 20.45 45.87 -27.85
C LEU A 135 21.21 47.19 -27.68
N ILE A 136 22.40 47.07 -27.08
CA ILE A 136 23.37 48.16 -26.95
C ILE A 136 24.69 47.73 -27.59
N VAL A 137 25.19 48.53 -28.53
CA VAL A 137 26.46 48.28 -29.25
C VAL A 137 27.51 49.28 -28.79
N TYR A 138 28.61 48.74 -28.26
CA TYR A 138 29.76 49.51 -27.77
C TYR A 138 30.96 49.36 -28.71
N THR A 139 31.72 50.44 -28.90
CA THR A 139 33.06 50.39 -29.50
C THR A 139 34.09 50.93 -28.53
N LYS A 140 35.34 50.46 -28.63
CA LYS A 140 36.46 50.99 -27.84
C LYS A 140 36.84 52.38 -28.37
N ILE A 141 37.04 53.33 -27.46
CA ILE A 141 37.65 54.62 -27.80
C ILE A 141 39.17 54.39 -27.76
N GLU A 142 39.85 54.59 -28.90
CA GLU A 142 41.33 54.63 -28.93
C GLU A 142 41.87 55.88 -28.24
#